data_AF-A0A5B0GNN8-F1
#
_entry.id   AF-A0A5B0GNN8-F1
#
_cell.length_a   1.000
_cell.length_b   1.000
_cell.length_c   1.000
_cell.angle_alpha   90.00
_cell.angle_beta   90.00
_cell.angle_gamma   90.00
#
_symmetry.space_group_name_H-M   'P 1'
#
loop_
_entity.id
_entity.type
_entity.pdbx_description
1 polymer ?
#
loop_
_entity_poly.entity_id
_entity_poly.type
_entity_poly.pdbx_seq_one_letter_code
_entity_poly.pdbx_strand_id
1 'polypeptide(L)'
;MTLSITSNFDAGAIEVLSCEDAGNIRLRVRPDSHAEFAQWFYFRVSGAAGTRCVMTFENAAACAFAEGWRDYQAVASYDRVNWFRVPTSYDGRVLTIDHTPDFDRIYYAYFEPYSEERHSEFLGAVQQMPQATLTELGRSVEGRPMSLLTLGTPQTADTPKKKIWLIARQHPGETMAEWFIEGLVKRLAGWGDWAGDPVARKLYDHAVFYIVPNMNPDGSVHGNLRTNAVGANLNREWMEPDAARSPEVQVVRDAIHATGCDLFFDIHGDEVLPYVFVAGSEMLPGFTERQAQEQKAFIEAFKQASPDFQDKYGYAASKYREDALKLASKYIGNEFGCLSLTLEMPFKDNANLPDERVGWNGERSASLGAAMLQAILHHVETFA
;
A
#
# COMPACT_ATOMS: atom_id res chain seq x y z
N MET A 1 -33.14 -10.83 -16.84
CA MET A 1 -31.76 -11.34 -16.75
C MET A 1 -31.54 -11.82 -15.32
N THR A 2 -30.74 -12.86 -15.09
CA THR A 2 -30.52 -13.41 -13.73
C THR A 2 -29.31 -12.73 -13.11
N LEU A 3 -29.47 -12.17 -11.90
CA LEU A 3 -28.33 -11.63 -11.15
C LEU A 3 -27.32 -12.73 -10.82
N SER A 4 -26.03 -12.39 -10.88
CA SER A 4 -24.95 -13.30 -10.49
C SER A 4 -23.82 -12.53 -9.82
N ILE A 5 -23.33 -13.07 -8.70
CA ILE A 5 -22.15 -12.56 -8.00
C ILE A 5 -21.05 -13.62 -8.04
N THR A 6 -19.85 -13.22 -8.45
CA THR A 6 -18.67 -14.10 -8.52
C THR A 6 -17.42 -13.39 -8.04
N SER A 7 -16.51 -14.12 -7.41
CA SER A 7 -15.24 -13.60 -6.86
C SER A 7 -14.03 -14.50 -7.14
N ASN A 8 -14.15 -15.53 -7.99
CA ASN A 8 -13.01 -16.40 -8.32
C ASN A 8 -12.10 -15.74 -9.38
N PHE A 9 -11.27 -14.80 -8.93
CA PHE A 9 -10.24 -14.09 -9.69
C PHE A 9 -9.26 -13.43 -8.70
N ASP A 10 -8.13 -12.93 -9.18
CA ASP A 10 -7.12 -12.22 -8.38
C ASP A 10 -7.73 -11.16 -7.45
N ALA A 11 -7.38 -11.24 -6.17
CA ALA A 11 -7.84 -10.44 -5.05
C ALA A 11 -9.36 -10.53 -4.75
N GLY A 12 -10.09 -11.43 -5.42
CA GLY A 12 -11.52 -11.59 -5.26
C GLY A 12 -11.90 -12.17 -3.89
N ALA A 13 -12.79 -11.48 -3.18
CA ALA A 13 -13.23 -11.84 -1.84
C ALA A 13 -14.67 -11.35 -1.58
N ILE A 14 -15.61 -12.29 -1.42
CA ILE A 14 -16.97 -12.02 -0.93
C ILE A 14 -17.64 -13.33 -0.52
N GLU A 15 -18.56 -13.28 0.44
CA GLU A 15 -19.54 -14.33 0.71
C GLU A 15 -20.94 -13.85 0.30
N VAL A 16 -21.65 -14.64 -0.51
CA VAL A 16 -23.00 -14.30 -0.99
C VAL A 16 -24.03 -15.06 -0.16
N LEU A 17 -24.85 -14.32 0.60
CA LEU A 17 -25.95 -14.91 1.37
C LEU A 17 -27.25 -14.98 0.57
N SER A 18 -27.51 -13.95 -0.25
CA SER A 18 -28.67 -13.90 -1.14
C SER A 18 -28.43 -12.91 -2.28
N CYS A 19 -28.85 -13.28 -3.50
CA CYS A 19 -28.69 -12.47 -4.71
C CYS A 19 -29.87 -12.68 -5.69
N GLU A 20 -31.06 -13.02 -5.18
CA GLU A 20 -32.25 -13.27 -6.00
C GLU A 20 -32.97 -11.97 -6.38
N ASP A 21 -32.89 -10.95 -5.52
CA ASP A 21 -33.51 -9.64 -5.68
C ASP A 21 -32.44 -8.55 -5.65
N ALA A 22 -32.35 -7.75 -6.71
CA ALA A 22 -31.42 -6.63 -6.80
C ALA A 22 -31.65 -5.60 -5.67
N GLY A 23 -32.90 -5.41 -5.23
CA GLY A 23 -33.23 -4.50 -4.14
C GLY A 23 -32.91 -5.05 -2.74
N ASN A 24 -32.39 -6.28 -2.63
CA ASN A 24 -32.09 -6.94 -1.35
C ASN A 24 -30.95 -7.97 -1.50
N ILE A 25 -29.80 -7.53 -2.02
CA ILE A 25 -28.60 -8.36 -2.08
C ILE A 25 -27.95 -8.39 -0.69
N ARG A 26 -27.67 -9.59 -0.18
CA ARG A 26 -27.10 -9.79 1.16
C ARG A 26 -25.76 -10.49 1.07
N LEU A 27 -24.74 -9.87 1.66
CA LEU A 27 -23.34 -10.25 1.56
C LEU A 27 -22.70 -10.31 2.94
N ARG A 28 -21.56 -10.99 3.02
CA ARG A 28 -20.60 -10.83 4.11
C ARG A 28 -19.21 -10.57 3.54
N VAL A 29 -18.44 -9.75 4.23
CA VAL A 29 -17.00 -9.66 4.01
C VAL A 29 -16.40 -10.99 4.43
N ARG A 30 -15.68 -11.63 3.50
CA ARG A 30 -14.97 -12.88 3.78
C ARG A 30 -13.75 -12.59 4.65
N PRO A 31 -13.44 -13.39 5.69
CA PRO A 31 -12.17 -13.29 6.39
C PRO A 31 -10.96 -13.52 5.47
N ASP A 32 -9.80 -13.07 5.94
CA ASP A 32 -8.49 -13.44 5.39
C ASP A 32 -8.38 -14.96 5.39
N SER A 33 -7.74 -15.52 4.37
CA SER A 33 -7.77 -16.96 4.07
C SER A 33 -7.39 -17.86 5.25
N HIS A 34 -6.51 -17.38 6.13
CA HIS A 34 -6.01 -18.12 7.31
C HIS A 34 -5.96 -17.25 8.58
N ALA A 35 -6.81 -16.21 8.69
CA ALA A 35 -6.90 -15.37 9.88
C ALA A 35 -8.33 -14.82 10.09
N GLU A 36 -8.64 -14.38 11.31
CA GLU A 36 -9.97 -13.79 11.62
C GLU A 36 -10.13 -12.35 11.10
N PHE A 37 -9.06 -11.71 10.61
CA PHE A 37 -9.15 -10.38 10.01
C PHE A 37 -10.12 -10.39 8.84
N ALA A 38 -11.03 -9.41 8.77
CA ALA A 38 -11.97 -9.25 7.67
C ALA A 38 -12.18 -7.75 7.43
N GLN A 39 -11.98 -7.29 6.18
CA GLN A 39 -12.31 -5.92 5.75
C GLN A 39 -12.33 -5.83 4.21
N TRP A 40 -11.32 -6.41 3.55
CA TRP A 40 -11.20 -6.38 2.10
C TRP A 40 -12.36 -7.13 1.44
N PHE A 41 -12.94 -6.53 0.41
CA PHE A 41 -13.88 -7.18 -0.49
C PHE A 41 -13.57 -6.81 -1.93
N TYR A 42 -13.81 -7.74 -2.84
CA TYR A 42 -13.75 -7.50 -4.27
C TYR A 42 -14.57 -8.57 -5.00
N PHE A 43 -15.61 -8.15 -5.73
CA PHE A 43 -16.50 -9.07 -6.43
C PHE A 43 -17.07 -8.45 -7.70
N ARG A 44 -17.57 -9.32 -8.57
CA ARG A 44 -18.28 -8.97 -9.80
C ARG A 44 -19.77 -9.18 -9.63
N VAL A 45 -20.57 -8.22 -10.07
CA VAL A 45 -22.02 -8.36 -10.26
C VAL A 45 -22.32 -8.39 -11.76
N SER A 46 -23.15 -9.35 -12.19
CA SER A 46 -23.63 -9.46 -13.56
C SER A 46 -25.16 -9.47 -13.65
N GLY A 47 -25.72 -8.98 -14.75
CA GLY A 47 -27.16 -9.05 -15.06
C GLY A 47 -28.01 -7.98 -14.35
N ALA A 48 -27.40 -6.85 -13.97
CA ALA A 48 -28.02 -5.79 -13.18
C ALA A 48 -28.07 -4.42 -13.91
N ALA A 49 -27.86 -4.38 -15.23
CA ALA A 49 -27.90 -3.12 -15.99
C ALA A 49 -29.25 -2.39 -15.79
N GLY A 50 -29.17 -1.09 -15.51
CA GLY A 50 -30.32 -0.21 -15.27
C GLY A 50 -31.17 -0.59 -14.06
N THR A 51 -30.72 -1.51 -13.20
CA THR A 51 -31.48 -2.01 -12.04
C THR A 51 -30.81 -1.53 -10.76
N ARG A 52 -31.56 -0.84 -9.90
CA ARG A 52 -31.04 -0.38 -8.60
C ARG A 52 -30.66 -1.59 -7.74
N CYS A 53 -29.39 -1.68 -7.37
CA CYS A 53 -28.85 -2.69 -6.48
C CYS A 53 -28.66 -2.13 -5.07
N VAL A 54 -29.27 -2.78 -4.09
CA VAL A 54 -29.04 -2.52 -2.66
C VAL A 54 -28.28 -3.71 -2.09
N MET A 55 -27.00 -3.54 -1.84
CA MET A 55 -26.08 -4.59 -1.38
C MET A 55 -25.70 -4.34 0.07
N THR A 56 -26.11 -5.22 0.97
CA THR A 56 -25.88 -5.08 2.41
C THR A 56 -24.82 -6.07 2.90
N PHE A 57 -23.78 -5.58 3.56
CA PHE A 57 -22.76 -6.39 4.23
C PHE A 57 -23.15 -6.59 5.69
N GLU A 58 -23.72 -7.75 6.01
CA GLU A 58 -24.33 -8.03 7.31
C GLU A 58 -23.33 -8.07 8.47
N ASN A 59 -22.04 -8.30 8.20
CA ASN A 59 -20.96 -8.40 9.20
C ASN A 59 -20.04 -7.17 9.24
N ALA A 60 -20.43 -6.02 8.67
CA ALA A 60 -19.57 -4.83 8.61
C ALA A 60 -19.06 -4.39 9.99
N ALA A 61 -19.91 -4.34 11.02
CA ALA A 61 -19.50 -3.97 12.38
C ALA A 61 -18.57 -4.99 13.07
N ALA A 62 -18.48 -6.21 12.56
CA ALA A 62 -17.57 -7.24 13.07
C ALA A 62 -16.24 -7.28 12.30
N CYS A 63 -16.08 -6.46 11.27
CA CYS A 63 -14.82 -6.34 10.54
C CYS A 63 -13.72 -5.71 11.41
N ALA A 64 -12.46 -5.95 11.04
CA ALA A 64 -11.29 -5.56 11.82
C ALA A 64 -11.27 -4.06 12.16
N PHE A 65 -11.77 -3.23 11.24
CA PHE A 65 -11.84 -1.78 11.40
C PHE A 65 -13.25 -1.27 11.10
N ALA A 66 -14.19 -1.52 12.02
CA ALA A 66 -15.57 -1.07 11.89
C ALA A 66 -15.71 0.47 11.74
N GLU A 67 -14.80 1.25 12.33
CA GLU A 67 -14.75 2.71 12.17
C GLU A 67 -14.25 3.14 10.77
N GLY A 68 -13.62 2.22 10.04
CA GLY A 68 -13.26 2.42 8.64
C GLY A 68 -14.48 2.55 7.71
N TRP A 69 -15.66 2.10 8.13
CA TRP A 69 -16.90 2.23 7.38
C TRP A 69 -17.58 3.60 7.51
N ARG A 70 -17.21 4.41 8.51
CA ARG A 70 -17.76 5.77 8.66
C ARG A 70 -17.17 6.67 7.60
N ASP A 71 -18.04 7.40 6.89
CA ASP A 71 -17.67 8.32 5.81
C ASP A 71 -16.86 7.64 4.68
N TYR A 72 -17.04 6.33 4.53
CA TYR A 72 -16.42 5.52 3.47
C TYR A 72 -17.40 5.30 2.33
N GLN A 73 -16.87 5.31 1.10
CA GLN A 73 -17.60 4.94 -0.11
C GLN A 73 -16.88 3.80 -0.83
N ALA A 74 -17.61 2.75 -1.20
CA ALA A 74 -17.07 1.66 -2.00
C ALA A 74 -16.59 2.17 -3.36
N VAL A 75 -15.59 1.49 -3.95
CA VAL A 75 -15.20 1.74 -5.34
C VAL A 75 -15.85 0.73 -6.27
N ALA A 76 -16.15 1.15 -7.49
CA ALA A 76 -16.69 0.31 -8.54
C ALA A 76 -15.99 0.56 -9.88
N SER A 77 -16.05 -0.44 -10.76
CA SER A 77 -15.49 -0.36 -12.12
C SER A 77 -16.22 -1.31 -13.07
N TYR A 78 -16.40 -0.90 -14.33
CA TYR A 78 -16.98 -1.76 -15.36
C TYR A 78 -15.92 -2.63 -16.07
N ASP A 79 -14.66 -2.19 -16.06
CA ASP A 79 -13.57 -2.75 -16.88
C ASP A 79 -12.32 -3.14 -16.07
N ARG A 80 -12.30 -2.87 -14.76
CA ARG A 80 -11.15 -3.01 -13.83
C ARG A 80 -10.00 -2.04 -14.09
N VAL A 81 -10.19 -1.07 -14.98
CA VAL A 81 -9.19 -0.05 -15.34
C VAL A 81 -9.61 1.29 -14.75
N ASN A 82 -10.87 1.68 -14.94
CA ASN A 82 -11.40 2.96 -14.47
C ASN A 82 -12.25 2.73 -13.23
N TRP A 83 -11.82 3.26 -12.09
CA TRP A 83 -12.50 3.11 -10.80
C TRP A 83 -13.12 4.42 -10.34
N PHE A 84 -14.30 4.33 -9.71
CA PHE A 84 -15.06 5.47 -9.18
C PHE A 84 -15.77 5.09 -7.88
N ARG A 85 -16.06 6.07 -7.02
CA ARG A 85 -16.80 5.86 -5.77
C ARG A 85 -18.29 5.72 -6.05
N VAL A 86 -18.99 4.91 -5.25
CA VAL A 86 -20.44 4.71 -5.33
C VAL A 86 -21.14 4.99 -3.99
N PRO A 87 -22.42 5.42 -4.01
CA PRO A 87 -23.15 5.75 -2.80
C PRO A 87 -23.13 4.59 -1.81
N THR A 88 -22.63 4.87 -0.62
CA THR A 88 -22.43 3.89 0.45
C THR A 88 -22.81 4.51 1.78
N SER A 89 -23.46 3.74 2.64
CA SER A 89 -23.83 4.17 3.99
C SER A 89 -23.51 3.11 5.02
N TYR A 90 -23.18 3.52 6.25
CA TYR A 90 -22.95 2.64 7.39
C TYR A 90 -23.75 3.15 8.59
N ASP A 91 -24.60 2.29 9.16
CA ASP A 91 -25.49 2.64 10.29
C ASP A 91 -24.90 2.30 11.67
N GLY A 92 -23.64 1.82 11.70
CA GLY A 92 -23.00 1.29 12.90
C GLY A 92 -23.15 -0.24 13.06
N ARG A 93 -23.86 -0.91 12.17
CA ARG A 93 -24.05 -2.38 12.16
C ARG A 93 -23.72 -2.97 10.79
N VAL A 94 -24.34 -2.45 9.74
CA VAL A 94 -24.22 -2.95 8.37
C VAL A 94 -23.76 -1.84 7.42
N LEU A 95 -22.97 -2.22 6.42
CA LEU A 95 -22.61 -1.36 5.30
C LEU A 95 -23.59 -1.63 4.16
N THR A 96 -24.09 -0.59 3.50
CA THR A 96 -24.98 -0.72 2.33
C THR A 96 -24.41 0.07 1.17
N ILE A 97 -24.20 -0.59 0.03
CA ILE A 97 -23.96 0.06 -1.27
C ILE A 97 -25.30 0.16 -1.99
N ASP A 98 -25.66 1.36 -2.43
CA ASP A 98 -26.89 1.65 -3.17
C ASP A 98 -26.55 2.28 -4.52
N HIS A 99 -26.53 1.44 -5.56
CA HIS A 99 -26.00 1.82 -6.87
C HIS A 99 -26.82 1.19 -7.99
N THR A 100 -27.04 1.93 -9.08
CA THR A 100 -27.69 1.42 -10.30
C THR A 100 -26.63 1.25 -11.38
N PRO A 101 -26.17 0.02 -11.69
CA PRO A 101 -25.16 -0.18 -12.73
C PRO A 101 -25.66 0.24 -14.11
N ASP A 102 -24.84 0.97 -14.86
CA ASP A 102 -25.17 1.36 -16.24
C ASP A 102 -25.06 0.19 -17.22
N PHE A 103 -24.17 -0.75 -16.92
CA PHE A 103 -23.84 -1.90 -17.78
C PHE A 103 -24.04 -3.23 -17.06
N ASP A 104 -24.14 -4.29 -17.86
CA ASP A 104 -24.48 -5.63 -17.36
C ASP A 104 -23.43 -6.24 -16.43
N ARG A 105 -22.20 -5.73 -16.45
CA ARG A 105 -21.08 -6.26 -15.65
C ARG A 105 -20.36 -5.13 -14.98
N ILE A 106 -20.31 -5.18 -13.66
CA ILE A 106 -19.61 -4.22 -12.81
C ILE A 106 -18.87 -4.97 -11.69
N TYR A 107 -17.78 -4.39 -11.22
CA TYR A 107 -17.05 -4.84 -10.06
C TYR A 107 -17.19 -3.84 -8.93
N TYR A 108 -17.21 -4.33 -7.69
CA TYR A 108 -17.14 -3.51 -6.48
C TYR A 108 -15.97 -3.98 -5.63
N ALA A 109 -15.19 -3.06 -5.08
CA ALA A 109 -14.04 -3.37 -4.24
C ALA A 109 -13.89 -2.39 -3.08
N TYR A 110 -13.07 -2.78 -2.10
CA TYR A 110 -12.75 -1.94 -0.94
C TYR A 110 -11.90 -0.72 -1.33
N PHE A 111 -10.94 -0.93 -2.23
CA PHE A 111 -10.11 0.10 -2.87
C PHE A 111 -9.79 -0.34 -4.31
N GLU A 112 -9.24 0.55 -5.13
CA GLU A 112 -8.77 0.24 -6.49
C GLU A 112 -7.70 -0.87 -6.47
N PRO A 113 -8.00 -2.10 -6.94
CA PRO A 113 -7.08 -3.22 -6.86
C PRO A 113 -5.82 -3.02 -7.71
N TYR A 114 -4.72 -3.64 -7.29
CA TYR A 114 -3.49 -3.78 -8.06
C TYR A 114 -3.18 -5.28 -8.22
N SER A 115 -3.28 -5.80 -9.44
CA SER A 115 -3.20 -7.24 -9.74
C SER A 115 -1.77 -7.77 -9.88
N GLU A 116 -1.62 -9.09 -9.73
CA GLU A 116 -0.38 -9.83 -10.00
C GLU A 116 0.09 -9.66 -11.46
N GLU A 117 -0.85 -9.63 -12.41
CA GLU A 117 -0.55 -9.38 -13.83
C GLU A 117 0.04 -7.98 -14.02
N ARG A 118 -0.56 -6.95 -13.40
CA ARG A 118 -0.04 -5.58 -13.46
C ARG A 118 1.36 -5.48 -12.84
N HIS A 119 1.58 -6.16 -11.71
CA HIS A 119 2.89 -6.26 -11.05
C HIS A 119 3.93 -6.85 -12.00
N SER A 120 3.59 -7.99 -12.62
CA SER A 120 4.48 -8.74 -13.51
C SER A 120 4.81 -7.96 -14.77
N GLU A 121 3.82 -7.33 -15.41
CA GLU A 121 4.01 -6.46 -16.57
C GLU A 121 4.88 -5.25 -16.23
N PHE A 122 4.62 -4.60 -15.08
CA PHE A 122 5.36 -3.41 -14.66
C PHE A 122 6.83 -3.71 -14.41
N LEU A 123 7.15 -4.74 -13.61
CA LEU A 123 8.54 -5.14 -13.38
C LEU A 123 9.20 -5.72 -14.63
N GLY A 124 8.43 -6.40 -15.49
CA GLY A 124 8.81 -6.85 -16.82
C GLY A 124 9.32 -5.73 -17.72
N ALA A 125 8.68 -4.57 -17.66
CA ALA A 125 9.09 -3.38 -18.39
C ALA A 125 10.27 -2.66 -17.72
N VAL A 126 10.21 -2.44 -16.40
CA VAL A 126 11.23 -1.64 -15.68
C VAL A 126 12.61 -2.29 -15.71
N GLN A 127 12.70 -3.62 -15.63
CA GLN A 127 13.99 -4.33 -15.66
C GLN A 127 14.81 -4.11 -16.94
N GLN A 128 14.18 -3.61 -18.02
CA GLN A 128 14.85 -3.35 -19.30
C GLN A 128 15.60 -2.01 -19.29
N MET A 129 15.48 -1.21 -18.22
CA MET A 129 16.17 0.06 -18.11
C MET A 129 17.65 -0.10 -17.74
N PRO A 130 18.56 0.73 -18.27
CA PRO A 130 20.00 0.62 -18.00
C PRO A 130 20.39 0.69 -16.53
N GLN A 131 19.62 1.42 -15.73
CA GLN A 131 19.84 1.61 -14.29
C GLN A 131 19.08 0.60 -13.42
N ALA A 132 18.39 -0.38 -14.00
CA ALA A 132 17.53 -1.31 -13.28
C ALA A 132 18.11 -2.73 -13.23
N THR A 133 17.98 -3.35 -12.06
CA THR A 133 18.23 -4.78 -11.84
C THR A 133 17.06 -5.36 -11.07
N LEU A 134 16.47 -6.45 -11.58
CA LEU A 134 15.43 -7.20 -10.89
C LEU A 134 16.03 -8.48 -10.31
N THR A 135 15.85 -8.71 -9.02
CA THR A 135 16.38 -9.88 -8.30
C THR A 135 15.26 -10.60 -7.55
N GLU A 136 15.18 -11.92 -7.66
CA GLU A 136 14.33 -12.75 -6.79
C GLU A 136 15.11 -13.04 -5.50
N LEU A 137 14.69 -12.42 -4.38
CA LEU A 137 15.32 -12.62 -3.07
C LEU A 137 15.00 -13.99 -2.47
N GLY A 138 13.88 -14.57 -2.88
CA GLY A 138 13.36 -15.84 -2.41
C GLY A 138 11.92 -16.01 -2.85
N ARG A 139 11.17 -16.81 -2.10
CA ARG A 139 9.77 -17.13 -2.41
C ARG A 139 8.86 -16.89 -1.21
N SER A 140 7.62 -16.50 -1.49
CA SER A 140 6.53 -16.50 -0.53
C SER A 140 6.16 -17.93 -0.11
N VAL A 141 5.22 -18.07 0.84
CA VAL A 141 4.71 -19.37 1.30
C VAL A 141 4.22 -20.24 0.13
N GLU A 142 3.46 -19.66 -0.80
CA GLU A 142 2.89 -20.38 -1.95
C GLU A 142 3.80 -20.38 -3.19
N GLY A 143 5.05 -19.94 -3.04
CA GLY A 143 6.07 -20.06 -4.07
C GLY A 143 6.12 -18.92 -5.09
N ARG A 144 5.42 -17.80 -4.86
CA ARG A 144 5.53 -16.58 -5.68
C ARG A 144 6.86 -15.87 -5.40
N PRO A 145 7.46 -15.17 -6.39
CA PRO A 145 8.76 -14.54 -6.21
C PRO A 145 8.68 -13.34 -5.25
N MET A 146 9.66 -13.24 -4.35
CA MET A 146 9.91 -12.02 -3.59
C MET A 146 10.88 -11.13 -4.38
N SER A 147 10.32 -10.23 -5.19
CA SER A 147 11.07 -9.42 -6.15
C SER A 147 11.62 -8.12 -5.55
N LEU A 148 12.94 -7.94 -5.64
CA LEU A 148 13.65 -6.71 -5.35
C LEU A 148 14.03 -6.01 -6.65
N LEU A 149 13.51 -4.79 -6.83
CA LEU A 149 13.92 -3.88 -7.88
C LEU A 149 15.01 -2.94 -7.35
N THR A 150 16.21 -3.03 -7.92
CA THR A 150 17.30 -2.09 -7.63
C THR A 150 17.39 -1.06 -8.75
N LEU A 151 17.35 0.23 -8.40
CA LEU A 151 17.50 1.35 -9.34
C LEU A 151 18.68 2.22 -8.94
N GLY A 152 19.71 2.30 -9.79
CA GLY A 152 20.89 3.11 -9.53
C GLY A 152 21.91 3.06 -10.66
N THR A 153 22.85 4.00 -10.63
CA THR A 153 24.00 4.00 -11.54
C THR A 153 25.26 3.52 -10.82
N PRO A 154 26.29 3.02 -11.53
CA PRO A 154 27.55 2.64 -10.91
C PRO A 154 28.13 3.74 -10.01
N GLN A 155 28.83 3.33 -8.95
CA GLN A 155 29.58 4.24 -8.10
C GLN A 155 30.75 4.83 -8.90
N THR A 156 30.76 6.15 -9.09
CA THR A 156 31.83 6.86 -9.82
C THR A 156 32.58 7.87 -8.96
N ALA A 157 31.98 8.31 -7.84
CA ALA A 157 32.59 9.22 -6.87
C ALA A 157 33.25 8.44 -5.71
N ASP A 158 34.10 9.11 -4.94
CA ASP A 158 34.73 8.52 -3.75
C ASP A 158 33.73 8.34 -2.59
N THR A 159 32.70 9.19 -2.50
CA THR A 159 31.65 9.10 -1.48
C THR A 159 30.64 8.01 -1.83
N PRO A 160 30.48 6.96 -0.99
CA PRO A 160 29.50 5.90 -1.25
C PRO A 160 28.07 6.45 -1.35
N LYS A 161 27.32 5.98 -2.34
CA LYS A 161 25.89 6.30 -2.45
C LYS A 161 25.09 5.76 -1.27
N LYS A 162 24.09 6.53 -0.85
CA LYS A 162 23.09 6.14 0.16
C LYS A 162 22.22 4.99 -0.34
N LYS A 163 21.88 4.07 0.53
CA LYS A 163 21.01 2.92 0.26
C LYS A 163 19.61 3.21 0.76
N ILE A 164 18.70 3.49 -0.18
CA ILE A 164 17.33 3.88 0.14
C ILE A 164 16.42 2.68 -0.08
N TRP A 165 15.82 2.19 1.00
CA TRP A 165 14.90 1.06 0.97
C TRP A 165 13.45 1.54 0.99
N LEU A 166 12.66 1.04 0.05
CA LEU A 166 11.20 1.21 0.05
C LEU A 166 10.54 -0.15 -0.06
N ILE A 167 9.68 -0.47 0.89
CA ILE A 167 8.86 -1.67 0.84
C ILE A 167 7.39 -1.25 0.88
N ALA A 168 6.54 -1.98 0.18
CA ALA A 168 5.12 -1.67 0.12
C ALA A 168 4.27 -2.93 0.30
N ARG A 169 3.04 -2.73 0.79
CA ARG A 169 1.98 -3.74 0.75
C ARG A 169 2.28 -4.98 1.60
N GLN A 170 2.87 -4.78 2.78
CA GLN A 170 3.00 -5.87 3.77
C GLN A 170 1.63 -6.41 4.18
N HIS A 171 0.66 -5.51 4.30
CA HIS A 171 -0.75 -5.86 4.37
C HIS A 171 -1.32 -5.87 2.93
N PRO A 172 -1.82 -7.02 2.44
CA PRO A 172 -2.11 -7.22 1.02
C PRO A 172 -3.27 -6.38 0.48
N GLY A 173 -4.23 -6.01 1.33
CA GLY A 173 -5.39 -5.20 0.95
C GLY A 173 -5.08 -3.71 0.79
N GLU A 174 -3.91 -3.26 1.26
CA GLU A 174 -3.45 -1.86 1.17
C GLU A 174 -2.84 -1.57 -0.21
N THR A 175 -3.65 -1.78 -1.24
CA THR A 175 -3.24 -1.74 -2.65
C THR A 175 -2.71 -0.36 -3.10
N MET A 176 -3.11 0.72 -2.43
CA MET A 176 -2.54 2.06 -2.62
C MET A 176 -1.00 2.09 -2.48
N ALA A 177 -0.44 1.19 -1.67
CA ALA A 177 1.00 1.14 -1.43
C ALA A 177 1.77 0.73 -2.69
N GLU A 178 1.25 -0.21 -3.48
CA GLU A 178 1.89 -0.62 -4.72
C GLU A 178 1.65 0.38 -5.86
N TRP A 179 0.47 1.04 -5.89
CA TRP A 179 0.22 2.19 -6.76
C TRP A 179 1.19 3.34 -6.50
N PHE A 180 1.49 3.62 -5.23
CA PHE A 180 2.50 4.59 -4.82
C PHE A 180 3.88 4.24 -5.37
N ILE A 181 4.29 2.97 -5.23
CA ILE A 181 5.57 2.49 -5.77
C ILE A 181 5.60 2.61 -7.30
N GLU A 182 4.51 2.29 -8.00
CA GLU A 182 4.44 2.43 -9.46
C GLU A 182 4.72 3.86 -9.90
N GLY A 183 4.11 4.86 -9.26
CA GLY A 183 4.33 6.27 -9.57
C GLY A 183 5.75 6.75 -9.26
N LEU A 184 6.30 6.34 -8.11
CA LEU A 184 7.68 6.61 -7.73
C LEU A 184 8.67 6.03 -8.75
N VAL A 185 8.50 4.77 -9.12
CA VAL A 185 9.37 4.08 -10.08
C VAL A 185 9.22 4.65 -11.48
N LYS A 186 8.01 5.02 -11.92
CA LYS A 186 7.79 5.72 -13.21
C LYS A 186 8.58 7.02 -13.30
N ARG A 187 8.67 7.80 -12.22
CA ARG A 187 9.47 9.02 -12.19
C ARG A 187 10.98 8.73 -12.20
N LEU A 188 11.44 7.76 -11.41
CA LEU A 188 12.84 7.30 -11.45
C LEU A 188 13.25 6.77 -12.84
N ALA A 189 12.32 6.13 -13.53
CA ALA A 189 12.45 5.65 -14.90
C ALA A 189 12.42 6.77 -15.97
N GLY A 190 11.99 7.98 -15.62
CA GLY A 190 11.79 9.07 -16.59
C GLY A 190 10.74 8.73 -17.65
N TRP A 191 9.72 7.94 -17.30
CA TRP A 191 8.64 7.55 -18.21
C TRP A 191 7.52 8.59 -18.24
N GLY A 192 6.86 8.70 -19.41
CA GLY A 192 5.74 9.62 -19.59
C GLY A 192 6.15 11.07 -19.35
N ASP A 193 5.37 11.79 -18.55
CA ASP A 193 5.61 13.20 -18.23
C ASP A 193 6.89 13.45 -17.42
N TRP A 194 7.49 12.41 -16.86
CA TRP A 194 8.78 12.50 -16.16
C TRP A 194 9.99 12.50 -17.09
N ALA A 195 9.78 12.33 -18.40
CA ALA A 195 10.85 12.46 -19.39
C ALA A 195 11.42 13.88 -19.38
N GLY A 196 12.67 14.01 -18.94
CA GLY A 196 13.36 15.30 -18.84
C GLY A 196 13.35 15.93 -17.44
N ASP A 197 12.60 15.36 -16.48
CA ASP A 197 12.67 15.76 -15.07
C ASP A 197 14.07 15.45 -14.48
N PRO A 198 14.76 16.43 -13.88
CA PRO A 198 16.14 16.22 -13.42
C PRO A 198 16.25 15.50 -12.07
N VAL A 199 15.15 15.34 -11.32
CA VAL A 199 15.18 14.82 -9.93
C VAL A 199 15.75 13.41 -9.87
N ALA A 200 15.28 12.50 -10.73
CA ALA A 200 15.79 11.12 -10.77
C ALA A 200 17.29 11.07 -11.10
N ARG A 201 17.75 11.87 -12.07
CA ARG A 201 19.17 11.95 -12.43
C ARG A 201 20.02 12.40 -11.25
N LYS A 202 19.58 13.44 -10.53
CA LYS A 202 20.26 13.93 -9.34
C LYS A 202 20.28 12.89 -8.23
N LEU A 203 19.16 12.24 -7.96
CA LEU A 203 19.10 11.16 -6.97
C LEU A 203 20.10 10.04 -7.26
N TYR A 204 20.30 9.66 -8.53
CA TYR A 204 21.29 8.64 -8.88
C TYR A 204 22.75 9.06 -8.67
N ASP A 205 23.05 10.34 -8.51
CA ASP A 205 24.38 10.80 -8.07
C ASP A 205 24.62 10.48 -6.59
N HIS A 206 23.55 10.48 -5.78
CA HIS A 206 23.62 10.38 -4.31
C HIS A 206 23.19 9.02 -3.76
N ALA A 207 22.36 8.26 -4.47
CA ALA A 207 21.64 7.12 -3.91
C ALA A 207 21.45 5.95 -4.89
N VAL A 208 21.23 4.77 -4.30
CA VAL A 208 20.72 3.57 -4.95
C VAL A 208 19.43 3.17 -4.24
N PHE A 209 18.37 2.92 -5.01
CA PHE A 209 17.07 2.53 -4.50
C PHE A 209 16.93 1.01 -4.52
N TYR A 210 16.42 0.47 -3.41
CA TYR A 210 16.11 -0.93 -3.19
C TYR A 210 14.62 -1.03 -2.88
N ILE A 211 13.84 -1.51 -3.85
CA ILE A 211 12.38 -1.38 -3.83
C ILE A 211 11.74 -2.77 -3.88
N VAL A 212 10.87 -3.07 -2.93
CA VAL A 212 9.99 -4.24 -2.95
C VAL A 212 8.55 -3.75 -3.15
N PRO A 213 8.01 -3.78 -4.39
CA PRO A 213 6.68 -3.21 -4.67
C PRO A 213 5.53 -3.95 -3.99
N ASN A 214 5.68 -5.25 -3.78
CA ASN A 214 4.67 -6.07 -3.11
C ASN A 214 5.34 -7.04 -2.14
N MET A 215 5.20 -6.76 -0.85
CA MET A 215 5.72 -7.59 0.23
C MET A 215 4.86 -8.83 0.50
N ASN A 216 3.63 -8.90 -0.01
CA ASN A 216 2.69 -9.97 0.28
C ASN A 216 1.93 -10.44 -0.97
N PRO A 217 2.64 -11.07 -1.94
CA PRO A 217 2.04 -11.49 -3.19
C PRO A 217 0.93 -12.54 -2.98
N ASP A 218 1.09 -13.46 -2.03
CA ASP A 218 0.08 -14.49 -1.78
C ASP A 218 -1.20 -13.88 -1.19
N GLY A 219 -1.07 -13.09 -0.12
CA GLY A 219 -2.22 -12.43 0.50
C GLY A 219 -2.95 -11.51 -0.49
N SER A 220 -2.21 -10.90 -1.43
CA SER A 220 -2.78 -10.05 -2.48
C SER A 220 -3.73 -10.85 -3.38
N VAL A 221 -3.25 -11.97 -3.93
CA VAL A 221 -4.07 -12.81 -4.83
C VAL A 221 -5.23 -13.46 -4.09
N HIS A 222 -5.05 -13.85 -2.83
CA HIS A 222 -6.12 -14.40 -2.00
C HIS A 222 -7.24 -13.39 -1.70
N GLY A 223 -7.01 -12.09 -1.84
CA GLY A 223 -7.96 -11.05 -1.42
C GLY A 223 -8.02 -10.92 0.11
N ASN A 224 -6.86 -11.04 0.77
CA ASN A 224 -6.74 -10.76 2.19
C ASN A 224 -6.60 -9.25 2.41
N LEU A 225 -6.94 -8.77 3.60
CA LEU A 225 -6.61 -7.42 4.05
C LEU A 225 -5.19 -7.37 4.62
N ARG A 226 -4.86 -8.26 5.57
CA ARG A 226 -3.81 -8.00 6.56
C ARG A 226 -2.77 -9.09 6.70
N THR A 227 -3.07 -10.32 6.28
CA THR A 227 -2.16 -11.46 6.48
C THR A 227 -1.73 -12.16 5.19
N ASN A 228 -0.55 -12.77 5.21
CA ASN A 228 -0.10 -13.68 4.14
C ASN A 228 -0.91 -15.00 4.10
N ALA A 229 -0.51 -15.94 3.26
CA ALA A 229 -1.22 -17.20 3.04
C ALA A 229 -1.27 -18.16 4.24
N VAL A 230 -0.57 -17.88 5.34
CA VAL A 230 -0.63 -18.69 6.58
C VAL A 230 -1.07 -17.87 7.79
N GLY A 231 -1.66 -16.70 7.56
CA GLY A 231 -2.23 -15.88 8.63
C GLY A 231 -1.21 -15.01 9.38
N ALA A 232 0.03 -14.89 8.89
CA ALA A 232 1.01 -14.00 9.50
C ALA A 232 0.75 -12.53 9.10
N ASN A 233 0.68 -11.65 10.09
CA ASN A 233 0.79 -10.21 9.86
C ASN A 233 2.27 -9.87 9.67
N LEU A 234 2.70 -9.66 8.43
CA LEU A 234 4.12 -9.44 8.09
C LEU A 234 4.75 -8.27 8.86
N ASN A 235 3.98 -7.20 9.13
CA ASN A 235 4.48 -6.05 9.89
C ASN A 235 4.50 -6.29 11.42
N ARG A 236 4.48 -7.56 11.85
CA ARG A 236 4.76 -8.02 13.22
C ARG A 236 5.85 -9.09 13.29
N GLU A 237 6.54 -9.34 12.17
CA GLU A 237 7.51 -10.44 12.02
C GLU A 237 8.97 -9.97 12.02
N TRP A 238 9.24 -8.66 12.11
CA TRP A 238 10.58 -8.14 11.82
C TRP A 238 11.67 -8.52 12.83
N MET A 239 11.29 -8.82 14.07
CA MET A 239 12.25 -9.31 15.08
C MET A 239 12.64 -10.78 14.84
N GLU A 240 11.65 -11.63 14.57
CA GLU A 240 11.80 -13.09 14.53
C GLU A 240 11.03 -13.67 13.33
N PRO A 241 11.41 -13.34 12.08
CA PRO A 241 10.76 -13.90 10.90
C PRO A 241 11.12 -15.39 10.80
N ASP A 242 10.20 -16.16 10.22
CA ASP A 242 10.30 -17.61 10.14
C ASP A 242 10.10 -18.09 8.70
N ALA A 243 10.93 -19.05 8.26
CA ALA A 243 10.95 -19.51 6.87
C ALA A 243 9.65 -20.19 6.42
N ALA A 244 8.83 -20.69 7.36
CA ALA A 244 7.55 -21.32 7.05
C ALA A 244 6.37 -20.38 7.24
N ARG A 245 6.46 -19.42 8.17
CA ARG A 245 5.37 -18.52 8.56
C ARG A 245 5.44 -17.14 7.91
N SER A 246 6.63 -16.59 7.75
CA SER A 246 6.89 -15.24 7.23
C SER A 246 8.15 -15.17 6.36
N PRO A 247 8.32 -16.08 5.37
CA PRO A 247 9.50 -16.08 4.49
C PRO A 247 9.66 -14.76 3.73
N GLU A 248 8.56 -14.05 3.46
CA GLU A 248 8.56 -12.75 2.78
C GLU A 248 9.38 -11.71 3.55
N VAL A 249 9.19 -11.64 4.87
CA VAL A 249 9.93 -10.73 5.74
C VAL A 249 11.36 -11.22 5.93
N GLN A 250 11.56 -12.53 6.06
CA GLN A 250 12.90 -13.09 6.25
C GLN A 250 13.84 -12.70 5.11
N VAL A 251 13.47 -12.98 3.86
CA VAL A 251 14.36 -12.76 2.71
C VAL A 251 14.63 -11.27 2.45
N VAL A 252 13.65 -10.40 2.72
CA VAL A 252 13.82 -8.95 2.58
C VAL A 252 14.69 -8.39 3.70
N ARG A 253 14.47 -8.82 4.96
CA ARG A 253 15.28 -8.39 6.10
C ARG A 253 16.73 -8.83 5.94
N ASP A 254 16.97 -10.06 5.50
CA ASP A 254 18.32 -10.57 5.24
C ASP A 254 19.01 -9.78 4.12
N ALA A 255 18.28 -9.39 3.06
CA ALA A 255 18.80 -8.53 1.99
C ALA A 255 19.14 -7.11 2.48
N ILE A 256 18.32 -6.53 3.37
CA ILE A 256 18.60 -5.24 4.01
C ILE A 256 19.88 -5.32 4.84
N HIS A 257 20.05 -6.36 5.66
CA HIS A 257 21.28 -6.58 6.44
C HIS A 257 22.53 -6.76 5.57
N ALA A 258 22.42 -7.56 4.50
CA ALA A 258 23.54 -7.79 3.58
C ALA A 258 23.94 -6.51 2.81
N THR A 259 22.96 -5.66 2.51
CA THR A 259 23.17 -4.45 1.71
C THR A 259 23.56 -3.25 2.57
N GLY A 260 22.95 -3.08 3.74
CA GLY A 260 22.90 -1.84 4.53
C GLY A 260 21.69 -0.97 4.16
N CYS A 261 21.36 -0.03 5.05
CA CYS A 261 20.21 0.87 4.91
C CYS A 261 20.54 2.26 5.47
N ASP A 262 20.36 3.31 4.66
CA ASP A 262 20.57 4.71 5.06
C ASP A 262 19.26 5.50 5.16
N LEU A 263 18.22 5.09 4.43
CA LEU A 263 16.85 5.61 4.53
C LEU A 263 15.88 4.45 4.32
N PHE A 264 14.80 4.40 5.09
CA PHE A 264 13.79 3.34 5.01
C PHE A 264 12.36 3.88 5.01
N PHE A 265 11.56 3.39 4.08
CA PHE A 265 10.15 3.72 3.96
C PHE A 265 9.31 2.45 3.82
N ASP A 266 8.33 2.31 4.72
CA ASP A 266 7.34 1.24 4.73
C ASP A 266 5.97 1.82 4.35
N ILE A 267 5.46 1.48 3.17
CA ILE A 267 4.28 2.12 2.58
C ILE A 267 3.02 1.29 2.86
N HIS A 268 2.04 1.93 3.50
CA HIS A 268 0.79 1.34 4.01
C HIS A 268 -0.44 2.19 3.63
N GLY A 269 -1.61 1.65 3.97
CA GLY A 269 -2.88 2.35 3.97
C GLY A 269 -3.61 2.23 5.31
N ASP A 270 -4.28 3.31 5.73
CA ASP A 270 -5.08 3.34 6.96
C ASP A 270 -6.58 3.35 6.66
N GLU A 271 -7.31 2.44 7.29
CA GLU A 271 -8.74 2.25 7.07
C GLU A 271 -9.60 3.37 7.68
N VAL A 272 -9.11 4.05 8.71
CA VAL A 272 -9.92 4.91 9.58
C VAL A 272 -9.70 6.38 9.28
N LEU A 273 -8.44 6.82 9.25
CA LEU A 273 -8.04 8.21 9.12
C LEU A 273 -8.11 8.65 7.64
N PRO A 274 -8.86 9.72 7.33
CA PRO A 274 -8.96 10.24 5.98
C PRO A 274 -7.80 11.23 5.69
N TYR A 275 -6.55 10.82 5.93
CA TYR A 275 -5.38 11.69 5.74
C TYR A 275 -4.16 10.88 5.30
N VAL A 276 -3.25 11.55 4.58
CA VAL A 276 -1.90 11.04 4.34
C VAL A 276 -0.98 11.51 5.47
N PHE A 277 -0.25 10.59 6.12
CA PHE A 277 0.64 10.91 7.24
C PHE A 277 1.80 9.93 7.35
N VAL A 278 2.80 10.26 8.17
CA VAL A 278 3.88 9.32 8.52
C VAL A 278 3.90 9.05 10.02
N ALA A 279 4.34 7.85 10.38
CA ALA A 279 4.67 7.48 11.76
C ALA A 279 6.16 7.17 11.88
N GLY A 280 6.87 7.98 12.66
CA GLY A 280 8.31 7.90 12.81
C GLY A 280 8.80 6.91 13.86
N SER A 281 10.02 7.15 14.33
CA SER A 281 10.76 6.29 15.27
C SER A 281 10.99 6.96 16.64
N GLU A 282 10.35 8.11 16.89
CA GLU A 282 10.57 8.97 18.06
C GLU A 282 10.26 8.33 19.42
N MET A 283 9.51 7.21 19.42
CA MET A 283 9.22 6.45 20.62
C MET A 283 10.34 5.49 21.02
N LEU A 284 11.34 5.24 20.16
CA LEU A 284 12.39 4.27 20.46
C LEU A 284 13.35 4.78 21.56
N PRO A 285 13.78 3.93 22.51
CA PRO A 285 14.69 4.36 23.58
C PRO A 285 16.03 4.91 23.08
N GLY A 286 16.51 4.42 21.93
CA GLY A 286 17.75 4.84 21.29
C GLY A 286 17.60 6.02 20.32
N PHE A 287 16.41 6.63 20.22
CA PHE A 287 16.17 7.71 19.26
C PHE A 287 16.97 8.97 19.63
N THR A 288 17.91 9.33 18.75
CA THR A 288 18.87 10.42 18.98
C THR A 288 18.32 11.77 18.55
N GLU A 289 18.92 12.85 19.06
CA GLU A 289 18.59 14.22 18.61
C GLU A 289 18.85 14.41 17.11
N ARG A 290 19.89 13.76 16.57
CA ARG A 290 20.19 13.78 15.12
C ARG A 290 19.06 13.15 14.33
N GLN A 291 18.56 11.97 14.72
CA GLN A 291 17.43 11.32 14.06
C GLN A 291 16.16 12.20 14.14
N ALA A 292 15.94 12.90 15.26
CA ALA A 292 14.84 13.84 15.40
C ALA A 292 14.94 15.00 14.40
N GLN A 293 16.14 15.54 14.20
CA GLN A 293 16.40 16.62 13.23
C GLN A 293 16.21 16.14 11.79
N GLU A 294 16.76 14.97 11.44
CA GLU A 294 16.62 14.34 10.12
C GLU A 294 15.15 14.04 9.78
N GLN A 295 14.41 13.44 10.72
CA GLN A 295 12.98 13.14 10.56
C GLN A 295 12.15 14.42 10.38
N LYS A 296 12.40 15.45 11.21
CA LYS A 296 11.69 16.73 11.07
C LYS A 296 11.97 17.39 9.73
N ALA A 297 13.23 17.41 9.30
CA ALA A 297 13.62 17.99 8.01
C ALA A 297 12.96 17.25 6.84
N PHE A 298 12.89 15.92 6.88
CA PHE A 298 12.19 15.14 5.85
C PHE A 298 10.69 15.44 5.81
N ILE A 299 10.02 15.50 6.97
CA ILE A 299 8.59 15.81 7.06
C ILE A 299 8.28 17.18 6.46
N GLU A 300 9.08 18.20 6.79
CA GLU A 300 8.89 19.54 6.21
C GLU A 300 9.14 19.57 4.70
N ALA A 301 10.15 18.85 4.20
CA ALA A 301 10.38 18.71 2.76
C ALA A 301 9.23 17.98 2.06
N PHE A 302 8.63 16.97 2.70
CA PHE A 302 7.51 16.24 2.13
C PHE A 302 6.23 17.07 2.09
N LYS A 303 5.98 17.92 3.10
CA LYS A 303 4.87 18.90 3.08
C LYS A 303 5.00 19.90 1.93
N GLN A 304 6.23 20.28 1.58
CA GLN A 304 6.49 21.13 0.42
C GLN A 304 6.31 20.38 -0.91
N ALA A 305 6.70 19.11 -0.95
CA ALA A 305 6.64 18.30 -2.16
C ALA A 305 5.22 17.85 -2.54
N SER A 306 4.32 17.67 -1.56
CA SER A 306 2.95 17.22 -1.79
C SER A 306 1.94 17.91 -0.88
N PRO A 307 0.95 18.63 -1.44
CA PRO A 307 -0.18 19.18 -0.69
C PRO A 307 -1.07 18.12 -0.02
N ASP A 308 -1.03 16.86 -0.49
CA ASP A 308 -1.79 15.78 0.14
C ASP A 308 -1.21 15.38 1.50
N PHE A 309 0.11 15.53 1.68
CA PHE A 309 0.81 15.12 2.89
C PHE A 309 0.69 16.17 4.01
N GLN A 310 0.51 15.69 5.25
CA GLN A 310 0.37 16.53 6.42
C GLN A 310 0.90 15.83 7.70
N ASP A 311 1.05 16.59 8.78
CA ASP A 311 1.59 16.15 10.07
C ASP A 311 0.70 16.54 11.28
N LYS A 312 -0.53 17.01 11.03
CA LYS A 312 -1.50 17.39 12.07
C LYS A 312 -2.26 16.19 12.62
N TYR A 313 -2.63 15.26 11.74
CA TYR A 313 -3.38 14.05 12.04
C TYR A 313 -2.52 12.82 11.73
N GLY A 314 -2.64 11.79 12.56
CA GLY A 314 -1.86 10.56 12.44
C GLY A 314 -1.95 9.78 13.74
N TYR A 315 -1.13 8.74 13.87
CA TYR A 315 -1.06 8.00 15.12
C TYR A 315 -0.46 8.85 16.24
N ALA A 316 -1.08 8.79 17.42
CA ALA A 316 -0.51 9.41 18.60
C ALA A 316 0.84 8.75 18.94
N ALA A 317 1.81 9.56 19.34
CA ALA A 317 3.07 9.05 19.89
C ALA A 317 2.76 8.25 21.18
N SER A 318 2.66 6.93 21.05
CA SER A 318 2.48 6.04 22.20
C SER A 318 3.79 5.86 22.94
N LYS A 319 3.73 5.62 24.26
CA LYS A 319 4.90 5.17 25.02
C LYS A 319 5.46 3.90 24.38
N TYR A 320 6.80 3.81 24.31
CA TYR A 320 7.50 2.63 23.85
C TYR A 320 6.95 1.36 24.52
N ARG A 321 6.79 0.32 23.71
CA ARG A 321 6.57 -1.05 24.16
C ARG A 321 7.51 -1.92 23.36
N GLU A 322 7.97 -3.01 23.96
CA GLU A 322 8.92 -3.93 23.33
C GLU A 322 8.38 -4.55 22.03
N ASP A 323 7.04 -4.67 21.93
CA ASP A 323 6.35 -5.10 20.70
C ASP A 323 6.49 -4.12 19.53
N ALA A 324 6.91 -2.88 19.76
CA ALA A 324 7.11 -1.87 18.71
C ALA A 324 8.21 -2.29 17.73
N LEU A 325 9.25 -2.99 18.19
CA LEU A 325 10.33 -3.47 17.33
C LEU A 325 9.90 -4.57 16.36
N LYS A 326 8.70 -5.13 16.51
CA LYS A 326 8.14 -6.07 15.54
C LYS A 326 7.67 -5.40 14.25
N LEU A 327 7.52 -4.06 14.25
CA LEU A 327 7.16 -3.27 13.08
C LEU A 327 8.41 -2.90 12.26
N ALA A 328 8.31 -2.94 10.93
CA ALA A 328 9.42 -2.74 10.00
C ALA A 328 10.20 -1.45 10.26
N SER A 329 9.51 -0.32 10.24
CA SER A 329 10.15 0.99 10.41
C SER A 329 10.84 1.13 11.76
N LYS A 330 10.29 0.53 12.81
CA LYS A 330 10.83 0.61 14.17
C LYS A 330 12.03 -0.34 14.31
N TYR A 331 11.94 -1.54 13.75
CA TYR A 331 13.07 -2.47 13.66
C TYR A 331 14.26 -1.81 12.94
N ILE A 332 14.03 -1.29 11.72
CA ILE A 332 15.09 -0.69 10.90
C ILE A 332 15.64 0.58 11.53
N GLY A 333 14.78 1.45 12.08
CA GLY A 333 15.20 2.66 12.77
C GLY A 333 16.07 2.38 14.00
N ASN A 334 15.78 1.29 14.72
CA ASN A 334 16.59 0.83 15.85
C ASN A 334 17.91 0.19 15.41
N GLU A 335 17.87 -0.68 14.40
CA GLU A 335 19.01 -1.49 13.96
C GLU A 335 20.06 -0.67 13.21
N PHE A 336 19.61 0.22 12.30
CA PHE A 336 20.50 0.99 11.42
C PHE A 336 20.67 2.45 11.87
N GLY A 337 19.85 2.93 12.80
CA GLY A 337 19.92 4.33 13.27
C GLY A 337 19.57 5.36 12.19
N CYS A 338 18.96 4.93 11.09
CA CYS A 338 18.64 5.76 9.92
C CYS A 338 17.28 6.47 10.04
N LEU A 339 17.00 7.38 9.10
CA LEU A 339 15.64 7.87 8.88
C LEU A 339 14.75 6.70 8.45
N SER A 340 13.76 6.36 9.28
CA SER A 340 12.90 5.20 9.06
C SER A 340 11.44 5.53 9.39
N LEU A 341 10.58 5.52 8.37
CA LEU A 341 9.19 5.97 8.45
C LEU A 341 8.22 4.91 7.92
N THR A 342 7.07 4.80 8.56
CA THR A 342 5.87 4.22 7.93
C THR A 342 5.05 5.36 7.31
N LEU A 343 4.69 5.26 6.03
CA LEU A 343 3.78 6.18 5.33
C LEU A 343 2.41 5.54 5.26
N GLU A 344 1.37 6.28 5.61
CA GLU A 344 -0.02 5.85 5.61
C GLU A 344 -0.84 6.69 4.64
N MET A 345 -1.61 6.03 3.77
CA MET A 345 -2.55 6.64 2.83
C MET A 345 -4.00 6.22 3.13
N PRO A 346 -5.02 7.07 2.91
CA PRO A 346 -6.37 6.75 3.33
C PRO A 346 -7.08 5.77 2.37
N PHE A 347 -7.82 4.79 2.90
CA PHE A 347 -8.81 4.03 2.09
C PHE A 347 -10.01 4.88 1.68
N LYS A 348 -10.32 5.91 2.47
CA LYS A 348 -11.43 6.84 2.27
C LYS A 348 -11.04 7.90 1.24
N ASP A 349 -10.57 9.04 1.73
CA ASP A 349 -10.13 10.19 0.96
C ASP A 349 -9.14 10.99 1.80
N ASN A 350 -8.47 11.98 1.22
CA ASN A 350 -7.81 13.02 1.98
C ASN A 350 -8.84 14.11 2.34
N ALA A 351 -9.28 14.16 3.60
CA ALA A 351 -10.28 15.13 4.04
C ALA A 351 -9.84 16.60 3.91
N ASN A 352 -8.54 16.87 3.76
CA ASN A 352 -8.05 18.23 3.44
C ASN A 352 -8.29 18.61 1.97
N LEU A 353 -8.32 17.63 1.06
CA LEU A 353 -8.42 17.78 -0.39
C LEU A 353 -9.30 16.67 -0.97
N PRO A 354 -10.62 16.69 -0.70
CA PRO A 354 -11.50 15.61 -1.10
C PRO A 354 -11.79 15.62 -2.60
N ASP A 355 -12.04 14.43 -3.15
CA ASP A 355 -12.56 14.22 -4.51
C ASP A 355 -13.75 13.26 -4.44
N GLU A 356 -14.97 13.77 -4.60
CA GLU A 356 -16.18 12.95 -4.47
C GLU A 356 -16.27 11.82 -5.51
N ARG A 357 -15.61 11.96 -6.66
CA ARG A 357 -15.68 10.99 -7.77
C ARG A 357 -14.83 9.76 -7.50
N VAL A 358 -13.64 9.94 -6.93
CA VAL A 358 -12.66 8.84 -6.75
C VAL A 358 -12.19 8.64 -5.32
N GLY A 359 -12.37 9.63 -4.44
CA GLY A 359 -11.75 9.67 -3.13
C GLY A 359 -10.23 9.64 -3.24
N TRP A 360 -9.59 8.87 -2.36
CA TRP A 360 -8.22 8.42 -2.62
C TRP A 360 -8.22 7.25 -3.62
N ASN A 361 -7.29 7.23 -4.57
CA ASN A 361 -7.21 6.20 -5.62
C ASN A 361 -5.76 5.90 -6.02
N GLY A 362 -5.57 5.05 -7.03
CA GLY A 362 -4.27 4.67 -7.56
C GLY A 362 -3.49 5.85 -8.15
N GLU A 363 -4.15 6.74 -8.90
CA GLU A 363 -3.51 7.92 -9.51
C GLU A 363 -2.94 8.89 -8.46
N ARG A 364 -3.70 9.15 -7.38
CA ARG A 364 -3.25 10.00 -6.27
C ARG A 364 -2.13 9.35 -5.48
N SER A 365 -2.21 8.04 -5.25
CA SER A 365 -1.14 7.25 -4.62
C SER A 365 0.16 7.34 -5.45
N ALA A 366 0.06 7.11 -6.76
CA ALA A 366 1.20 7.20 -7.69
C ALA A 366 1.79 8.63 -7.72
N SER A 367 0.95 9.65 -7.72
CA SER A 367 1.38 11.05 -7.69
C SER A 367 2.13 11.38 -6.39
N LEU A 368 1.65 10.89 -5.24
CA LEU A 368 2.32 11.03 -3.96
C LEU A 368 3.70 10.33 -3.96
N GLY A 369 3.79 9.13 -4.55
CA GLY A 369 5.05 8.40 -4.71
C GLY A 369 6.06 9.17 -5.55
N ALA A 370 5.62 9.71 -6.68
CA ALA A 370 6.46 10.56 -7.52
C ALA A 370 6.88 11.85 -6.78
N ALA A 371 5.99 12.45 -5.98
CA ALA A 371 6.28 13.65 -5.21
C ALA A 371 7.33 13.40 -4.10
N MET A 372 7.27 12.26 -3.41
CA MET A 372 8.20 11.92 -2.32
C MET A 372 9.68 11.94 -2.76
N LEU A 373 9.96 11.67 -4.04
CA LEU A 373 11.33 11.76 -4.58
C LEU A 373 11.96 13.16 -4.46
N GLN A 374 11.14 14.23 -4.47
CA GLN A 374 11.65 15.59 -4.22
C GLN A 374 12.09 15.76 -2.77
N ALA A 375 11.32 15.21 -1.81
CA ALA A 375 11.66 15.23 -0.40
C ALA A 375 12.90 14.39 -0.11
N ILE A 376 13.03 13.22 -0.76
CA ILE A 376 14.23 12.39 -0.69
C ILE A 376 15.45 13.13 -1.24
N LEU A 377 15.32 13.79 -2.40
CA LEU A 377 16.44 14.55 -2.99
C LEU A 377 16.90 15.67 -2.05
N HIS A 378 15.96 16.45 -1.53
CA HIS A 378 16.26 17.50 -0.56
C HIS A 378 16.97 16.94 0.69
N HIS A 379 16.52 15.80 1.18
CA HIS A 379 17.11 15.15 2.34
C HIS A 379 18.55 14.69 2.07
N VAL A 380 18.80 13.97 0.97
CA VAL A 380 20.15 13.48 0.66
C VAL A 380 21.14 14.60 0.31
N GLU A 381 20.67 15.75 -0.20
CA GLU A 381 21.52 16.92 -0.41
C GLU A 381 21.81 17.67 0.90
N THR A 382 20.86 17.68 1.84
CA THR A 382 21.01 18.37 3.15
C THR A 382 21.89 17.58 4.12
N PHE A 383 21.79 16.24 4.09
CA PHE A 383 22.49 15.33 5.00
C PHE A 383 23.52 14.44 4.28
N ALA A 384 24.14 14.99 3.21
CA ALA A 384 25.11 14.32 2.34
C ALA A 384 26.33 13.76 3.08
#